data_AF-A0A6A6SGW6-F1
#
_entry.id   AF-A0A6A6SGW6-F1
#
_cell.length_a   1.000
_cell.length_b   1.000
_cell.length_c   1.000
_cell.angle_alpha   90.00
_cell.angle_beta   90.00
_cell.angle_gamma   90.00
#
_symmetry.space_group_name_H-M   'P 1'
#
loop_
_entity.id
_entity.type
_entity.pdbx_description
1 polymer ?
#
loop_
_entity_poly.entity_id
_entity_poly.type
_entity_poly.pdbx_seq_one_letter_code
_entity_poly.pdbx_strand_id
1 'polypeptide(L)'
;MSLKRIGELNPLYGKSHSEESKELIRQKALGRKYSEETKLLMSTKRGNPVNVYEKCSSEGFKLIGGFVSARRASNFLDISGSTVVRYMKSGAIFKDRYKFSSNKQ
;
A
#
# COMPACT_ATOMS: atom_id res chain seq x y z
N MET A 1 8.90 14.16 17.93
CA MET A 1 10.30 14.43 17.55
C MET A 1 11.01 15.07 18.75
N SER A 2 12.25 14.68 19.06
CA SER A 2 12.98 15.25 20.21
C SER A 2 13.56 16.62 19.87
N LEU A 3 13.50 17.57 20.81
CA LEU A 3 14.01 18.95 20.65
C LEU A 3 15.50 19.00 20.26
N LYS A 4 16.30 18.00 20.68
CA LYS A 4 17.75 17.92 20.41
C LYS A 4 18.12 17.64 18.95
N ARG A 5 17.15 17.42 18.06
CA ARG A 5 17.37 17.10 16.64
C ARG A 5 16.92 18.22 15.70
N ILE A 6 16.51 19.36 16.24
CA ILE A 6 15.84 20.43 15.50
C ILE A 6 16.71 21.68 15.51
N GLY A 7 16.87 22.30 14.33
CA GLY A 7 17.59 23.57 14.18
C GLY A 7 19.00 23.54 14.75
N GLU A 8 19.41 24.65 15.36
CA GLU A 8 20.73 24.85 15.97
C GLU A 8 21.05 23.88 17.12
N LEU A 9 20.03 23.28 17.75
CA LEU A 9 20.23 22.28 18.80
C LEU A 9 20.71 20.92 18.25
N ASN A 10 20.64 20.70 16.93
CA ASN A 10 21.19 19.52 16.30
C ASN A 10 22.73 19.65 16.17
N PRO A 11 23.53 18.72 16.73
CA PRO A 11 25.00 18.76 16.61
C PRO A 11 25.55 18.72 15.17
N LEU A 12 24.69 18.35 14.20
CA LEU A 12 25.00 18.31 12.77
C LEU A 12 24.40 19.49 12.00
N TYR A 13 23.81 20.48 12.68
CA TYR A 13 23.27 21.67 12.02
C TYR A 13 24.37 22.42 11.25
N GLY A 14 24.08 22.81 10.01
CA GLY A 14 25.03 23.48 9.11
C GLY A 14 26.13 22.59 8.50
N LYS A 15 26.23 21.31 8.86
CA LYS A 15 27.26 20.41 8.32
C LYS A 15 26.76 19.69 7.07
N SER A 16 27.58 19.67 6.02
CA SER A 16 27.30 18.97 4.76
C SER A 16 28.30 17.83 4.52
N HIS A 17 27.85 16.76 3.87
CA HIS A 17 28.74 15.69 3.41
C HIS A 17 29.55 16.12 2.19
N SER A 18 30.80 15.66 2.10
CA SER A 18 31.59 15.76 0.87
C SER A 18 30.99 14.89 -0.24
N GLU A 19 31.29 15.21 -1.50
CA GLU A 19 30.81 14.45 -2.66
C GLU A 19 31.26 12.98 -2.60
N GLU A 20 32.50 12.71 -2.21
CA GLU A 20 33.02 11.36 -2.01
C GLU A 20 32.18 10.57 -0.97
N SER A 21 31.83 11.22 0.14
CA SER A 21 31.01 10.59 1.18
C SER A 21 29.60 10.29 0.69
N LYS A 22 29.00 11.21 -0.09
CA LYS A 22 27.68 10.99 -0.70
C LYS A 22 27.71 9.81 -1.66
N GLU A 23 28.74 9.70 -2.48
CA GLU A 23 28.89 8.61 -3.43
C GLU A 23 29.07 7.26 -2.71
N LEU A 24 29.89 7.19 -1.66
CA LEU A 24 30.02 5.98 -0.84
C LEU A 24 28.69 5.54 -0.21
N ILE A 25 27.88 6.48 0.30
CA ILE A 25 26.56 6.19 0.86
C ILE A 25 25.62 5.67 -0.25
N ARG A 26 25.64 6.30 -1.43
CA ARG A 26 24.84 5.91 -2.59
C ARG A 26 25.18 4.48 -3.01
N GLN A 27 26.46 4.16 -3.20
CA GLN A 27 26.91 2.81 -3.59
C GLN A 27 26.42 1.75 -2.61
N LYS A 28 26.50 2.01 -1.30
CA LYS A 28 25.95 1.11 -0.25
C LYS A 28 24.43 1.02 -0.25
N ALA A 29 23.72 2.03 -0.77
CA ALA A 29 22.26 2.05 -0.80
C ALA A 29 21.68 1.26 -1.98
N LEU A 30 22.35 1.26 -3.14
CA LEU A 30 21.86 0.63 -4.38
C LEU A 30 21.54 -0.87 -4.22
N GLY A 31 22.29 -1.60 -3.40
CA GLY A 31 22.11 -3.04 -3.20
C GLY A 31 21.10 -3.43 -2.11
N ARG A 32 20.50 -2.48 -1.40
CA ARG A 32 19.65 -2.80 -0.24
C ARG A 32 18.32 -3.41 -0.70
N LYS A 33 18.06 -4.64 -0.28
CA LYS A 33 16.79 -5.34 -0.51
C LYS A 33 16.08 -5.61 0.82
N TYR A 34 14.77 -5.39 0.85
CA TYR A 34 13.93 -5.78 1.97
C TYR A 34 13.53 -7.25 1.88
N SER A 35 13.34 -7.90 3.03
CA SER A 35 12.69 -9.22 3.10
C SER A 35 11.24 -9.14 2.62
N GLU A 36 10.71 -10.26 2.14
CA GLU A 36 9.30 -10.34 1.68
C GLU A 36 8.32 -9.97 2.80
N GLU A 37 8.58 -10.42 4.03
CA GLU A 37 7.79 -10.05 5.21
C GLU A 37 7.76 -8.53 5.44
N THR A 38 8.92 -7.86 5.32
CA THR A 38 9.01 -6.42 5.49
C THR A 38 8.24 -5.68 4.39
N LYS A 39 8.35 -6.13 3.13
CA LYS A 39 7.58 -5.56 2.01
C LYS A 39 6.08 -5.71 2.23
N LEU A 40 5.63 -6.87 2.71
CA LEU A 40 4.23 -7.12 3.05
C LEU A 40 3.75 -6.17 4.15
N LEU A 41 4.51 -6.03 5.24
CA LEU A 41 4.17 -5.12 6.34
C LEU A 41 4.08 -3.66 5.89
N MET A 42 5.00 -3.22 5.02
CA MET A 42 4.95 -1.89 4.43
C MET A 42 3.69 -1.71 3.57
N SER A 43 3.35 -2.73 2.78
CA SER A 43 2.15 -2.72 1.94
C SER A 43 0.86 -2.76 2.76
N THR A 44 0.80 -3.46 3.90
CA THR A 44 -0.40 -3.49 4.74
C THR A 44 -0.61 -2.17 5.49
N LYS A 45 0.47 -1.54 5.97
CA LYS A 45 0.39 -0.25 6.68
C LYS A 45 0.07 0.94 5.77
N ARG A 46 0.63 0.97 4.56
CA ARG A 46 0.48 2.11 3.63
C ARG A 46 -0.54 1.86 2.53
N GLY A 47 -0.88 0.62 2.27
CA GLY A 47 -1.80 0.23 1.19
C GLY A 47 -3.23 0.64 1.48
N ASN A 48 -4.04 0.66 0.43
CA ASN A 48 -5.49 0.80 0.55
C ASN A 48 -6.10 -0.59 0.34
N PRO A 49 -6.49 -1.29 1.41
CA PRO A 49 -7.03 -2.63 1.31
C PRO A 49 -8.40 -2.62 0.64
N VAL A 50 -8.71 -3.70 -0.07
CA VAL A 50 -9.96 -3.87 -0.80
C VAL A 50 -10.58 -5.20 -0.42
N ASN A 51 -11.85 -5.16 -0.02
CA ASN A 51 -12.67 -6.34 0.21
C ASN A 51 -13.50 -6.65 -1.03
N VAL A 52 -13.59 -7.94 -1.38
CA VAL A 52 -14.39 -8.44 -2.49
C VAL A 52 -15.53 -9.29 -1.95
N TYR A 53 -16.75 -8.96 -2.36
CA TYR A 53 -17.95 -9.69 -2.00
C TYR A 53 -18.62 -10.27 -3.24
N GLU A 54 -19.21 -11.46 -3.10
CA GLU A 54 -20.02 -12.11 -4.13
C GLU A 54 -21.49 -12.15 -3.72
N LYS A 55 -22.37 -11.97 -4.71
CA LYS A 55 -23.81 -12.11 -4.54
C LYS A 55 -24.18 -13.59 -4.38
N CYS A 56 -24.77 -13.94 -3.24
CA CYS A 56 -25.42 -15.22 -3.02
C CYS A 56 -26.93 -15.10 -3.25
N SER A 57 -27.53 -16.08 -3.91
CA SER A 57 -28.90 -16.02 -4.45
C SER A 57 -30.00 -15.77 -3.41
N SER A 58 -29.76 -16.07 -2.13
CA SER A 58 -30.79 -16.02 -1.07
C SER A 58 -30.49 -15.07 0.10
N GLU A 59 -29.25 -14.55 0.29
CA GLU A 59 -28.86 -13.87 1.54
C GLU A 59 -27.92 -12.65 1.36
N GLY A 60 -27.89 -12.06 0.16
CA GLY A 60 -27.13 -10.82 -0.08
C GLY A 60 -25.67 -11.06 -0.48
N PHE A 61 -24.73 -10.29 0.07
CA PHE A 61 -23.32 -10.30 -0.35
C PHE A 61 -22.43 -11.01 0.67
N LYS A 62 -21.74 -12.07 0.24
CA LYS A 62 -20.77 -12.82 1.06
C LYS A 62 -19.35 -12.34 0.78
N LEU A 63 -18.57 -12.08 1.83
CA LEU A 63 -17.15 -11.74 1.71
C LEU A 63 -16.37 -12.96 1.19
N ILE A 64 -15.73 -12.81 0.03
CA ILE A 64 -14.84 -13.83 -0.53
C ILE A 64 -13.43 -13.66 0.04
N GLY A 65 -12.97 -12.41 0.17
CA GLY A 65 -11.63 -12.13 0.64
C GLY A 65 -11.31 -10.65 0.81
N GLY A 66 -10.39 -10.38 1.73
CA GLY A 66 -9.76 -9.08 1.92
C GLY A 66 -8.36 -9.07 1.32
N PHE A 67 -8.07 -8.06 0.52
CA PHE A 67 -6.81 -7.92 -0.19
C PHE A 67 -6.07 -6.68 0.27
N VAL A 68 -4.74 -6.77 0.34
CA VAL A 68 -3.86 -5.65 0.73
C VAL A 68 -3.95 -4.47 -0.24
N SER A 69 -4.35 -4.72 -1.50
CA SER A 69 -4.52 -3.69 -2.51
C SER A 69 -5.50 -4.09 -3.60
N ALA A 70 -6.00 -3.09 -4.33
CA ALA A 70 -6.84 -3.29 -5.50
C ALA A 70 -6.18 -4.17 -6.57
N ARG A 71 -4.85 -4.13 -6.71
CA ARG A 71 -4.11 -4.98 -7.66
C ARG A 71 -4.15 -6.45 -7.27
N ARG A 72 -4.07 -6.77 -5.98
CA ARG A 72 -4.19 -8.17 -5.53
C ARG A 72 -5.62 -8.68 -5.72
N ALA A 73 -6.62 -7.85 -5.44
CA ALA A 73 -8.02 -8.18 -5.71
C ALA A 73 -8.28 -8.36 -7.22
N SER A 74 -7.67 -7.52 -8.06
CA SER A 74 -7.85 -7.58 -9.51
C SER A 74 -7.23 -8.83 -10.12
N ASN A 75 -6.05 -9.24 -9.64
CA ASN A 75 -5.43 -10.50 -10.04
C ASN A 75 -6.26 -11.72 -9.61
N PHE A 76 -6.93 -11.66 -8.45
CA PHE A 76 -7.78 -12.75 -7.99
C PHE A 76 -9.02 -12.96 -8.87
N LEU A 77 -9.61 -11.87 -9.39
CA LEU A 77 -10.78 -11.91 -10.26
C LEU A 77 -10.46 -11.90 -11.75
N ASP A 78 -9.17 -11.87 -12.11
CA ASP A 78 -8.66 -11.66 -13.48
C ASP A 78 -9.32 -10.47 -14.21
N ILE A 79 -9.32 -9.31 -13.54
CA ILE A 79 -9.84 -8.06 -14.09
C ILE A 79 -8.82 -6.92 -13.96
N SER A 80 -9.07 -5.81 -14.65
CA SER A 80 -8.24 -4.61 -14.47
C SER A 80 -8.38 -4.02 -13.05
N GLY A 81 -7.25 -3.65 -12.45
CA GLY A 81 -7.23 -2.91 -11.18
C GLY A 81 -7.99 -1.59 -11.23
N SER A 82 -8.06 -0.93 -12.40
CA SER A 82 -8.87 0.28 -12.55
C SER A 82 -10.37 0.01 -12.42
N THR A 83 -10.82 -1.18 -12.83
CA THR A 83 -12.22 -1.61 -12.67
C THR A 83 -12.55 -1.80 -11.20
N VAL A 84 -11.69 -2.50 -10.45
CA VAL A 84 -11.84 -2.64 -8.99
C VAL A 84 -11.97 -1.27 -8.32
N VAL A 85 -11.05 -0.35 -8.62
CA VAL A 85 -11.07 0.99 -8.00
C VAL A 85 -12.30 1.80 -8.41
N ARG A 86 -12.71 1.74 -9.69
CA ARG A 86 -13.89 2.45 -10.20
C ARG A 86 -15.17 1.99 -9.49
N TYR A 87 -15.41 0.67 -9.45
CA TYR A 87 -16.62 0.11 -8.84
C TYR A 87 -16.59 0.20 -7.31
N MET A 88 -15.42 0.13 -6.69
CA MET A 88 -15.27 0.38 -5.25
C MET A 88 -15.64 1.83 -4.89
N LYS A 89 -15.23 2.82 -5.71
CA LYS A 89 -15.57 4.23 -5.48
C LYS A 89 -17.03 4.55 -5.78
N SER A 90 -17.60 3.98 -6.83
CA SER A 90 -19.01 4.22 -7.18
C SER A 90 -19.98 3.45 -6.29
N GLY A 91 -19.52 2.40 -5.60
CA GLY A 91 -20.39 1.50 -4.83
C GLY A 91 -21.27 0.60 -5.69
N ALA A 92 -21.14 0.68 -7.03
CA ALA A 92 -21.91 -0.12 -7.97
C ALA A 92 -21.49 -1.59 -7.96
N ILE A 93 -22.42 -2.45 -8.37
CA ILE A 93 -22.17 -3.89 -8.48
C ILE A 93 -21.53 -4.15 -9.85
N PHE A 94 -20.41 -4.87 -9.85
CA PHE A 94 -19.76 -5.32 -11.06
C PHE A 94 -20.39 -6.63 -11.55
N LYS A 95 -20.84 -6.64 -12.82
CA LYS A 95 -21.49 -7.79 -13.47
C LYS A 95 -22.66 -8.40 -12.67
N ASP A 96 -23.39 -7.57 -11.92
CA ASP A 96 -24.47 -7.99 -11.00
C ASP A 96 -24.10 -9.11 -10.01
N ARG A 97 -22.79 -9.31 -9.79
CA ARG A 97 -22.23 -10.41 -9.01
C ARG A 97 -21.27 -9.95 -7.94
N TYR A 98 -20.37 -9.02 -8.26
CA TYR A 98 -19.29 -8.63 -7.35
C TYR A 98 -19.48 -7.23 -6.80
N LYS A 99 -19.24 -7.05 -5.50
CA LYS A 99 -19.20 -5.75 -4.84
C LYS A 99 -17.82 -5.54 -4.21
N PHE A 100 -17.32 -4.32 -4.28
CA PHE A 100 -16.02 -3.95 -3.72
C PHE A 100 -16.21 -2.93 -2.60
N SER A 101 -15.43 -3.04 -1.53
CA SER A 101 -15.39 -2.01 -0.49
C SER A 101 -13.97 -1.74 -0.01
N SER A 102 -13.75 -0.53 0.51
CA SER A 102 -12.50 -0.16 1.18
C SER A 102 -12.65 -0.40 2.67
N ASN A 103 -11.65 -1.04 3.29
CA ASN A 103 -11.58 -1.23 4.75
C ASN A 103 -10.44 -0.41 5.33
N LYS A 104 -10.47 0.90 5.07
CA LYS A 104 -9.48 1.83 5.61
C LYS A 104 -10.03 2.35 6.93
N GLN A 105 -9.55 1.79 8.05
CA GLN A 105 -9.70 2.39 9.38
C GLN A 105 -8.93 3.71 9.44
#